data_AF-A0A7J4XIL8-F1
#
_entry.id   AF-A0A7J4XIL8-F1
#
_cell.length_a   1.000
_cell.length_b   1.000
_cell.length_c   1.000
_cell.angle_alpha   90.00
_cell.angle_beta   90.00
_cell.angle_gamma   90.00
#
_symmetry.space_group_name_H-M   'P 1'
#
loop_
_entity.id
_entity.type
_entity.pdbx_description
1 polymer ?
#
loop_
_entity_poly.entity_id
_entity_poly.type
_entity_poly.pdbx_seq_one_letter_code
_entity_poly.pdbx_strand_id
1 'polypeptide(L)'
;MRKLYFFTMLTVMLFAVTGAMAQKKAKFQPANLKGIWQLCHYVSEVPDVPGVLKPSNTFKVLSDDGRIVNFTIIPGQSAIITGYGTYKQVTGSSYKESIEKNIHLPMLDNKDNILEFEIEDDELLHLKYFIAKDLNGNELNSWFHETWKRVEMPAVFPEDIVR
;
A
#
# COMPACT_ATOMS: atom_id res chain seq x y z
N MET A 1 -13.60 -53.15 15.29
CA MET A 1 -14.42 -52.30 14.41
C MET A 1 -14.81 -50.98 15.10
N ARG A 2 -15.66 -50.98 16.15
CA ARG A 2 -16.19 -49.76 16.80
C ARG A 2 -15.13 -48.80 17.39
N LYS A 3 -14.03 -49.32 17.97
CA LYS A 3 -12.92 -48.50 18.49
C LYS A 3 -12.09 -47.82 17.39
N LEU A 4 -11.95 -48.45 16.22
CA LEU A 4 -11.15 -47.91 15.11
C LEU A 4 -11.84 -46.71 14.45
N TYR A 5 -13.17 -46.78 14.28
CA TYR A 5 -13.99 -45.66 13.82
C TYR A 5 -13.98 -44.46 14.78
N PHE A 6 -13.90 -44.74 16.09
CA PHE A 6 -13.81 -43.69 17.10
C PHE A 6 -12.48 -42.95 17.00
N PHE A 7 -11.38 -43.68 16.82
CA PHE A 7 -10.06 -43.08 16.61
C PHE A 7 -9.97 -42.30 15.31
N THR A 8 -10.54 -42.78 14.20
CA THR A 8 -10.52 -42.05 12.92
C THR A 8 -11.39 -40.81 12.92
N MET A 9 -12.57 -40.81 13.58
CA MET A 9 -13.36 -39.60 13.72
C MET A 9 -12.66 -38.54 14.59
N LEU A 10 -11.97 -38.98 15.66
CA LEU A 10 -11.25 -38.08 16.54
C LEU A 10 -10.08 -37.40 15.82
N THR A 11 -9.34 -38.11 14.97
CA THR A 11 -8.27 -37.50 14.15
C THR A 11 -8.83 -36.53 13.11
N VAL A 12 -9.93 -36.86 12.43
CA VAL A 12 -10.57 -35.94 11.47
C VAL A 12 -11.05 -34.65 12.15
N MET A 13 -11.64 -34.75 13.35
CA MET A 13 -12.00 -33.57 14.14
C MET A 13 -10.77 -32.78 14.59
N LEU A 14 -9.69 -33.44 15.04
CA LEU A 14 -8.45 -32.74 15.39
C LEU A 14 -7.86 -31.99 14.18
N PHE A 15 -7.80 -32.60 13.01
CA PHE A 15 -7.30 -31.93 11.80
C PHE A 15 -8.20 -30.77 11.38
N ALA A 16 -9.52 -30.90 11.47
CA ALA A 16 -10.47 -29.83 11.19
C ALA A 16 -10.33 -28.64 12.17
N VAL A 17 -10.02 -28.90 13.44
CA VAL A 17 -9.83 -27.86 14.47
C VAL A 17 -8.45 -27.21 14.35
N THR A 18 -7.40 -27.95 13.97
CA THR A 18 -6.05 -27.39 13.78
C THR A 18 -5.90 -26.56 12.51
N GLY A 19 -6.65 -26.87 11.45
CA GLY A 19 -6.62 -26.12 10.20
C GLY A 19 -7.26 -24.72 10.29
N ALA A 20 -8.16 -24.50 11.26
CA ALA A 20 -8.90 -23.25 11.38
C ALA A 20 -8.17 -22.16 12.20
N MET A 21 -7.16 -22.49 13.02
CA MET A 21 -6.61 -21.57 14.02
C MET A 21 -5.12 -21.23 13.86
N ALA A 22 -4.49 -21.58 12.73
CA ALA A 22 -3.08 -21.28 12.47
C ALA A 22 -2.81 -19.87 11.91
N GLN A 23 -3.73 -18.92 12.03
CA GLN A 23 -3.40 -17.51 11.81
C GLN A 23 -2.63 -17.00 13.02
N LYS A 24 -1.29 -17.04 12.94
CA LYS A 24 -0.40 -16.31 13.87
C LYS A 24 -0.93 -14.89 14.03
N LYS A 25 -1.42 -14.53 15.22
CA LYS A 25 -1.73 -13.13 15.56
C LYS A 25 -0.50 -12.29 15.22
N ALA A 26 -0.70 -11.26 14.41
CA ALA A 26 0.36 -10.29 14.12
C ALA A 26 0.84 -9.69 15.44
N LYS A 27 2.16 -9.58 15.63
CA LYS A 27 2.78 -9.05 16.86
C LYS A 27 2.72 -7.51 16.96
N PHE A 28 1.96 -6.86 16.09
CA PHE A 28 1.90 -5.40 15.95
C PHE A 28 0.45 -4.95 15.84
N GLN A 29 0.20 -3.69 16.22
CA GLN A 29 -1.09 -3.07 16.04
C GLN A 29 -1.34 -2.81 14.54
N PRO A 30 -2.51 -3.20 14.01
CA PRO A 30 -2.89 -2.83 12.65
C PRO A 30 -2.88 -1.32 12.48
N ALA A 31 -2.16 -0.83 11.48
CA ALA A 31 -2.15 0.58 11.11
C ALA A 31 -3.33 0.89 10.19
N ASN A 32 -3.78 2.15 10.22
CA ASN A 32 -4.88 2.65 9.40
C ASN A 32 -4.42 2.92 7.94
N LEU A 33 -3.86 1.91 7.27
CA LEU A 33 -3.34 2.05 5.89
C LEU A 33 -4.44 2.10 4.83
N LYS A 34 -5.60 1.50 5.12
CA LYS A 34 -6.72 1.39 4.19
C LYS A 34 -7.24 2.76 3.81
N GLY A 35 -7.59 2.93 2.54
CA GLY A 35 -8.17 4.18 2.03
C GLY A 35 -7.65 4.57 0.65
N ILE A 36 -8.07 5.76 0.23
CA ILE A 36 -7.60 6.42 -0.97
C ILE A 36 -6.60 7.49 -0.53
N TRP A 37 -5.42 7.46 -1.11
CA TRP A 37 -4.31 8.33 -0.78
C TRP A 37 -3.93 9.13 -2.02
N GLN A 38 -3.74 10.44 -1.88
CA GLN A 38 -3.31 11.34 -2.94
C GLN A 38 -1.84 11.73 -2.73
N LEU A 39 -1.00 11.50 -3.72
CA LEU A 39 0.41 11.85 -3.68
C LEU A 39 0.55 13.36 -3.52
N CYS A 40 1.50 13.79 -2.71
CA CYS A 40 1.84 15.20 -2.51
C CYS A 40 3.29 15.48 -2.91
N HIS A 41 3.59 16.77 -3.12
CA HIS A 41 4.95 17.25 -3.37
C HIS A 41 5.12 18.64 -2.73
N TYR A 42 6.38 19.07 -2.56
CA TYR A 42 6.70 20.37 -2.00
C TYR A 42 6.89 21.39 -3.11
N VAL A 43 6.18 22.53 -3.00
CA VAL A 43 6.25 23.63 -3.98
C VAL A 43 6.76 24.89 -3.27
N SER A 44 7.80 25.50 -3.83
CA SER A 44 8.30 26.81 -3.40
C SER A 44 8.30 27.78 -4.58
N GLU A 45 7.91 29.03 -4.32
CA GLU A 45 8.01 30.13 -5.29
C GLU A 45 9.41 30.75 -5.31
N VAL A 46 10.24 30.44 -4.30
CA VAL A 46 11.58 30.99 -4.11
C VAL A 46 12.61 29.84 -4.15
N PRO A 47 13.68 29.95 -4.96
CA PRO A 47 14.78 29.00 -4.94
C PRO A 47 15.38 28.84 -3.53
N ASP A 48 15.89 27.65 -3.21
CA ASP A 48 16.58 27.32 -1.95
C ASP A 48 15.75 27.49 -0.66
N VAL A 49 14.44 27.72 -0.78
CA VAL A 49 13.50 27.72 0.34
C VAL A 49 12.69 26.43 0.31
N PRO A 50 12.59 25.68 1.43
CA PRO A 50 11.72 24.51 1.50
C PRO A 50 10.27 24.87 1.12
N GLY A 51 9.68 24.05 0.25
CA GLY A 51 8.33 24.28 -0.23
C GLY A 51 7.25 23.96 0.81
N VAL A 52 6.02 24.27 0.45
CA VAL A 52 4.82 23.85 1.18
C VAL A 52 4.23 22.62 0.50
N LEU A 53 3.68 21.70 1.29
CA LEU A 53 3.04 20.50 0.79
C LEU A 53 1.81 20.84 -0.06
N LYS A 54 1.75 20.31 -1.29
CA LYS A 54 0.63 20.45 -2.21
C LYS A 54 0.22 19.08 -2.78
N PRO A 55 -1.09 18.82 -2.94
CA PRO A 55 -1.56 17.60 -3.58
C PRO A 55 -1.14 17.56 -5.06
N SER A 56 -0.90 16.35 -5.56
CA SER A 56 -0.56 16.03 -6.94
C SER A 56 -1.68 15.23 -7.61
N ASN A 57 -1.42 14.71 -8.80
CA ASN A 57 -2.41 14.03 -9.64
C ASN A 57 -2.39 12.49 -9.53
N THR A 58 -1.56 11.94 -8.65
CA THR A 58 -1.41 10.48 -8.47
C THR A 58 -2.15 10.02 -7.23
N PHE A 59 -2.82 8.87 -7.32
CA PHE A 59 -3.57 8.26 -6.26
C PHE A 59 -3.11 6.82 -6.02
N LYS A 60 -3.14 6.42 -4.75
CA LYS A 60 -2.91 5.05 -4.29
C LYS A 60 -4.16 4.59 -3.56
N VAL A 61 -4.74 3.48 -4.02
CA VAL A 61 -5.88 2.83 -3.37
C VAL A 61 -5.35 1.62 -2.61
N LEU A 62 -5.51 1.62 -1.29
CA LEU A 62 -5.23 0.49 -0.41
C LEU A 62 -6.58 -0.05 0.07
N SER A 63 -7.07 -1.09 -0.58
CA SER A 63 -8.42 -1.62 -0.33
C SER A 63 -8.49 -2.48 0.94
N ASP A 64 -9.70 -2.72 1.41
CA ASP A 64 -9.95 -3.55 2.59
C ASP A 64 -9.57 -5.02 2.42
N ASP A 65 -9.64 -5.54 1.20
CA ASP A 65 -9.30 -6.91 0.83
C ASP A 65 -7.81 -7.11 0.49
N GLY A 66 -6.97 -6.10 0.74
CA GLY A 66 -5.52 -6.22 0.61
C GLY A 66 -5.00 -6.01 -0.81
N ARG A 67 -5.73 -5.30 -1.68
CA ARG A 67 -5.28 -4.89 -3.02
C ARG A 67 -4.68 -3.48 -2.98
N ILE A 68 -3.68 -3.27 -3.82
CA ILE A 68 -3.04 -1.97 -4.04
C ILE A 68 -3.14 -1.61 -5.52
N VAL A 69 -3.55 -0.38 -5.80
CA VAL A 69 -3.56 0.20 -7.16
C VAL A 69 -3.05 1.64 -7.09
N ASN A 70 -2.01 1.94 -7.86
CA ASN A 70 -1.56 3.29 -8.14
C ASN A 70 -2.10 3.72 -9.51
N PHE A 71 -2.66 4.92 -9.60
CA PHE A 71 -3.09 5.51 -10.88
C PHE A 71 -2.86 7.01 -10.89
N THR A 72 -2.73 7.59 -12.08
CA THR A 72 -2.47 9.02 -12.26
C THR A 72 -3.52 9.64 -13.16
N ILE A 73 -4.07 10.78 -12.74
CA ILE A 73 -4.97 11.61 -13.53
C ILE A 73 -4.15 12.45 -14.50
N ILE A 74 -4.56 12.43 -15.77
CA ILE A 74 -3.98 13.27 -16.81
C ILE A 74 -5.05 14.30 -17.21
N PRO A 75 -4.85 15.61 -16.94
CA PRO A 75 -5.85 16.61 -17.27
C PRO A 75 -6.26 16.56 -18.75
N GLY A 76 -7.57 16.46 -19.00
CA GLY A 76 -8.14 16.38 -20.35
C GLY A 76 -7.98 15.02 -21.06
N GLN A 77 -7.49 13.98 -20.38
CA GLN A 77 -7.29 12.64 -20.95
C GLN A 77 -7.75 11.54 -19.97
N SER A 78 -7.78 10.30 -20.45
CA SER A 78 -8.05 9.14 -19.59
C SER A 78 -6.95 8.97 -18.54
N ALA A 79 -7.36 8.73 -17.28
CA ALA A 79 -6.43 8.32 -16.23
C ALA A 79 -5.78 6.97 -16.56
N ILE A 80 -4.59 6.74 -16.03
CA ILE A 80 -3.81 5.52 -16.28
C ILE A 80 -3.46 4.82 -14.96
N ILE A 81 -3.58 3.48 -14.93
CA ILE A 81 -3.03 2.67 -13.85
C ILE A 81 -1.53 2.55 -14.07
N THR A 82 -0.74 2.91 -13.06
CA THR A 82 0.73 2.89 -13.12
C THR A 82 1.33 1.70 -12.40
N GLY A 83 0.61 1.09 -11.44
CA GLY A 83 1.00 -0.18 -10.85
C GLY A 83 -0.08 -0.79 -9.98
N TYR A 84 -0.04 -2.11 -9.81
CA TYR A 84 -1.01 -2.83 -8.99
C TYR A 84 -0.45 -4.14 -8.42
N GLY A 85 -1.14 -4.66 -7.41
CA GLY A 85 -0.82 -5.93 -6.78
C GLY A 85 -1.60 -6.16 -5.49
N THR A 86 -0.93 -6.75 -4.50
CA THR A 86 -1.48 -6.90 -3.14
C THR A 86 -0.61 -6.17 -2.12
N TYR A 87 -1.19 -5.81 -0.98
CA TYR A 87 -0.43 -5.23 0.13
C TYR A 87 -0.74 -5.92 1.46
N LYS A 88 0.24 -5.91 2.36
CA LYS A 88 0.10 -6.47 3.69
C LYS A 88 1.04 -5.79 4.68
N GLN A 89 0.51 -5.36 5.83
CA GLN A 89 1.35 -4.88 6.93
C GLN A 89 2.23 -6.03 7.47
N VAL A 90 3.51 -5.75 7.67
CA VAL A 90 4.51 -6.75 8.10
C VAL A 90 5.15 -6.43 9.44
N THR A 91 5.19 -5.16 9.84
CA THR A 91 5.60 -4.72 11.19
C THR A 91 4.70 -3.58 11.69
N GLY A 92 4.99 -3.03 12.87
CA GLY A 92 4.27 -1.85 13.38
C GLY A 92 4.45 -0.59 12.52
N SER A 93 5.50 -0.51 11.71
CA SER A 93 5.85 0.66 10.90
C SER A 93 6.30 0.29 9.48
N SER A 94 5.95 -0.89 8.99
CA SER A 94 6.18 -1.26 7.61
C SER A 94 5.12 -2.17 7.02
N TYR A 95 4.86 -1.99 5.73
CA TYR A 95 4.00 -2.85 4.93
C TYR A 95 4.71 -3.25 3.64
N LYS A 96 4.23 -4.32 3.03
CA LYS A 96 4.77 -4.90 1.81
C LYS A 96 3.77 -4.68 0.68
N GLU A 97 4.22 -4.19 -0.46
CA GLU A 97 3.49 -4.27 -1.73
C GLU A 97 4.07 -5.43 -2.54
N SER A 98 3.29 -6.47 -2.79
CA SER A 98 3.62 -7.54 -3.73
C SER A 98 3.10 -7.13 -5.11
N ILE A 99 3.99 -6.56 -5.91
CA ILE A 99 3.68 -5.92 -7.19
C ILE A 99 3.52 -6.98 -8.27
N GLU A 100 2.35 -6.98 -8.94
CA GLU A 100 2.13 -7.80 -10.13
C GLU A 100 2.73 -7.10 -11.36
N LYS A 101 2.46 -5.80 -11.51
CA LYS A 101 3.04 -4.95 -12.57
C LYS A 101 3.11 -3.49 -12.15
N ASN A 102 4.16 -2.78 -12.54
CA ASN A 102 4.36 -1.36 -12.30
C ASN A 102 5.13 -0.70 -13.47
N ILE A 103 4.43 0.09 -14.28
CA ILE A 103 5.03 0.78 -15.43
C ILE A 103 5.84 2.03 -15.04
N HIS A 104 5.64 2.55 -13.82
CA HIS A 104 6.46 3.64 -13.28
C HIS A 104 7.80 3.14 -12.74
N LEU A 105 7.81 1.98 -12.08
CA LEU A 105 8.98 1.32 -11.50
C LEU A 105 9.06 -0.15 -11.96
N PRO A 106 9.40 -0.41 -13.24
CA PRO A 106 9.34 -1.74 -13.83
C PRO A 106 10.30 -2.75 -13.22
N MET A 107 11.34 -2.29 -12.50
CA MET A 107 12.22 -3.19 -11.75
C MET A 107 11.52 -3.92 -10.60
N LEU A 108 10.32 -3.47 -10.20
CA LEU A 108 9.48 -4.07 -9.15
C LEU A 108 8.47 -5.09 -9.69
N ASP A 109 8.37 -5.30 -11.00
CA ASP A 109 7.45 -6.30 -11.57
C ASP A 109 7.69 -7.69 -10.96
N ASN A 110 6.62 -8.32 -10.46
CA ASN A 110 6.63 -9.61 -9.77
C ASN A 110 7.52 -9.68 -8.53
N LYS A 111 7.74 -8.54 -7.85
CA LYS A 111 8.56 -8.47 -6.64
C LYS A 111 7.80 -7.85 -5.48
N ASP A 112 8.31 -8.17 -4.29
CA ASP A 112 7.93 -7.49 -3.07
C ASP A 112 8.73 -6.18 -2.92
N ASN A 113 8.03 -5.09 -2.66
CA ASN A 113 8.60 -3.84 -2.19
C ASN A 113 8.22 -3.66 -0.71
N ILE A 114 9.20 -3.41 0.16
CA ILE A 114 8.95 -3.14 1.58
C ILE A 114 9.01 -1.64 1.77
N LEU A 115 7.89 -1.08 2.25
CA LEU A 115 7.74 0.33 2.54
C LEU A 115 7.69 0.48 4.05
N GLU A 116 8.63 1.25 4.59
CA GLU A 116 8.48 1.80 5.93
C GLU A 116 7.51 2.98 5.87
N PHE A 117 6.65 3.09 6.87
CA PHE A 117 5.63 4.12 6.92
C PHE A 117 5.56 4.82 8.27
N GLU A 118 5.13 6.07 8.23
CA GLU A 118 4.66 6.86 9.36
C GLU A 118 3.32 7.49 8.97
N ILE A 119 2.34 7.42 9.88
CA ILE A 119 1.04 8.07 9.71
C ILE A 119 0.99 9.22 10.71
N GLU A 120 0.86 10.45 10.21
CA GLU A 120 0.78 11.68 10.98
C GLU A 120 -0.68 12.17 10.99
N ASP A 121 -1.23 12.35 12.20
CA ASP A 121 -2.59 12.83 12.47
C ASP A 121 -3.72 12.12 11.69
N ASP A 122 -3.50 10.84 11.31
CA ASP A 122 -4.38 10.07 10.41
C ASP A 122 -4.59 10.69 9.00
N GLU A 123 -3.94 11.82 8.70
CA GLU A 123 -4.08 12.56 7.44
C GLU A 123 -2.95 12.31 6.47
N LEU A 124 -1.71 12.27 6.96
CA LEU A 124 -0.51 12.14 6.12
C LEU A 124 0.12 10.76 6.29
N LEU A 125 0.52 10.16 5.19
CA LEU A 125 1.27 8.91 5.12
C LEU A 125 2.62 9.20 4.47
N HIS A 126 3.67 9.13 5.27
CA HIS A 126 5.05 9.24 4.81
C HIS A 126 5.58 7.83 4.54
N LEU A 127 6.07 7.60 3.33
CA LEU A 127 6.63 6.32 2.91
C LEU A 127 8.10 6.46 2.58
N LYS A 128 8.90 5.45 2.94
CA LYS A 128 10.23 5.26 2.40
C LYS A 128 10.48 3.81 1.99
N TYR A 129 11.19 3.63 0.89
CA TYR A 129 11.59 2.31 0.40
C TYR A 129 12.91 2.40 -0.37
N PHE A 130 13.60 1.27 -0.47
CA PHE A 130 14.93 1.21 -1.09
C PHE A 130 14.91 0.35 -2.35
N ILE A 131 15.55 0.83 -3.40
CA ILE A 131 15.77 0.06 -4.63
C ILE A 131 17.28 -0.06 -4.88
N ALA A 132 17.77 -1.31 -4.84
CA ALA A 132 19.18 -1.62 -5.03
C ALA A 132 19.61 -1.52 -6.50
N LYS A 133 18.77 -1.99 -7.43
CA LYS A 133 19.10 -2.10 -8.85
C LYS A 133 17.93 -1.66 -9.73
N ASP A 134 18.26 -1.07 -10.89
CA ASP A 134 17.29 -0.75 -11.93
C ASP A 134 16.85 -2.01 -12.72
N LEU A 135 16.02 -1.81 -13.75
CA LEU A 135 15.52 -2.90 -14.60
C LEU A 135 16.64 -3.63 -15.37
N ASN A 136 17.71 -2.92 -15.71
CA ASN A 136 18.85 -3.43 -16.48
C ASN A 136 19.92 -4.07 -15.58
N GLY A 137 19.71 -4.07 -14.27
CA GLY A 137 20.65 -4.63 -13.28
C GLY A 137 21.76 -3.67 -12.85
N ASN A 138 21.74 -2.41 -13.32
CA ASN A 138 22.66 -1.38 -12.87
C ASN A 138 22.38 -1.05 -11.41
N GLU A 139 23.42 -0.69 -10.67
CA GLU A 139 23.26 -0.26 -9.30
C GLU A 139 22.56 1.10 -9.24
N LEU A 140 21.52 1.16 -8.40
CA LEU A 140 20.76 2.37 -8.12
C LEU A 140 20.94 2.78 -6.65
N ASN A 141 20.92 1.81 -5.74
CA ASN A 141 21.13 1.97 -4.29
C ASN A 141 20.49 3.24 -3.70
N SER A 142 19.22 3.48 -4.03
CA SER A 142 18.53 4.73 -3.71
C SER A 142 17.35 4.51 -2.77
N TRP A 143 17.22 5.42 -1.81
CA TRP A 143 16.03 5.58 -1.00
C TRP A 143 15.05 6.53 -1.69
N PHE A 144 13.80 6.09 -1.80
CA PHE A 144 12.69 6.86 -2.31
C PHE A 144 11.84 7.30 -1.14
N HIS A 145 11.36 8.54 -1.21
CA HIS A 145 10.52 9.16 -0.21
C HIS A 145 9.25 9.66 -0.87
N GLU A 146 8.10 9.33 -0.30
CA GLU A 146 6.80 9.78 -0.79
C GLU A 146 5.98 10.29 0.39
N THR A 147 5.25 11.38 0.16
CA THR A 147 4.25 11.88 1.11
C THR A 147 2.89 11.79 0.45
N TRP A 148 1.95 11.13 1.12
CA TRP A 148 0.59 10.93 0.65
C TRP A 148 -0.39 11.56 1.63
N LYS A 149 -1.48 12.14 1.13
CA LYS A 149 -2.56 12.67 1.95
C LYS A 149 -3.81 11.81 1.79
N ARG A 150 -4.47 11.47 2.89
CA ARG A 150 -5.74 10.74 2.86
C ARG A 150 -6.81 11.58 2.18
N VAL A 151 -7.55 10.96 1.25
CA VAL A 151 -8.70 11.59 0.60
C VAL A 151 -9.92 11.39 1.49
N GLU A 152 -10.60 12.50 1.80
CA GLU A 152 -11.74 12.54 2.71
C GLU A 152 -12.98 13.13 2.05
N MET A 153 -14.14 12.82 2.63
CA MET A 153 -15.40 13.45 2.23
C MET A 153 -15.50 14.84 2.87
N PRO A 154 -15.65 15.93 2.09
CA PRO A 154 -15.86 17.26 2.66
C PRO A 154 -17.27 17.37 3.27
N ALA A 155 -17.44 18.27 4.23
CA ALA A 155 -18.73 18.51 4.89
C ALA A 155 -19.81 19.09 3.96
N VAL A 156 -19.39 19.79 2.90
CA VAL A 156 -20.26 20.43 1.91
C VAL A 156 -19.74 20.11 0.53
N PHE A 157 -20.64 19.82 -0.40
CA PHE A 157 -20.32 19.65 -1.82
C PHE A 157 -20.05 21.03 -2.45
N PRO A 158 -18.89 21.29 -3.07
CA PRO A 158 -18.59 22.60 -3.64
C PRO A 158 -19.54 22.96 -4.78
N GLU A 159 -20.05 24.20 -4.80
CA GLU A 159 -21.07 24.65 -5.77
C GLU A 159 -20.53 24.74 -7.20
N ASP A 160 -19.23 24.98 -7.36
CA ASP A 160 -18.52 25.23 -8.62
C ASP A 160 -17.65 24.05 -9.08
N ILE A 161 -17.83 22.86 -8.49
CA ILE A 161 -17.04 21.69 -8.84
C ILE A 161 -17.34 21.18 -10.25
N VAL A 162 -16.29 20.96 -11.04
CA VAL A 162 -16.36 20.32 -12.36
C VAL A 162 -16.14 18.81 -12.18
N ARG A 163 -17.14 18.00 -12.56
CA ARG A 163 -17.13 16.53 -12.43
C ARG A 163 -16.73 15.82 -13.72
#